data_AF-A0A940W6T1-F1
#
_entry.id   AF-A0A940W6T1-F1
#
_cell.length_a   1.000
_cell.length_b   1.000
_cell.length_c   1.000
_cell.angle_alpha   90.00
_cell.angle_beta   90.00
_cell.angle_gamma   90.00
#
_symmetry.space_group_name_H-M   'P 1'
#
loop_
_entity.id
_entity.type
_entity.pdbx_description
1 polymer ?
#
loop_
_entity_poly.entity_id
_entity_poly.type
_entity_poly.pdbx_seq_one_letter_code
_entity_poly.pdbx_strand_id
1 'polypeptide(L)'
;MPRDLPLSNGNLHVNFDSFGQLRDIYFPHVGMENHTQGGPCRLGVWAAGAFRWLSDPGWIRDLRYQPGTLVTWVHLFHPSLELGIELTDAVDMAANVLVRRFAIHELSGAPREVRIFHHHDFRILGNAVGDTAYYEPQRRCVFHYKGRRWFLVNGAVSGEGSRGVAAGIHQWATGVKEFQGAEGTWRDAEDGILSGNPIAQGSVDSTVAIHAATRPGEASVAYSWLAAGTDFEEAAAINRAVVSRGPEDFLGRTRAYWELWVDKSEWDFGDVP
;
A
#
# COMPACT_ATOMS: atom_id res chain seq x y z
N MET A 1 1.67 -6.72 -19.76
CA MET A 1 2.92 -6.05 -19.33
C MET A 1 3.60 -6.95 -18.31
N PRO A 2 4.93 -7.08 -18.34
CA PRO A 2 5.66 -7.75 -17.26
C PRO A 2 5.32 -7.10 -15.91
N ARG A 3 5.33 -7.91 -14.85
CA ARG A 3 5.17 -7.45 -13.46
C ARG A 3 6.57 -7.25 -12.89
N ASP A 4 6.89 -6.03 -12.46
CA ASP A 4 8.28 -5.66 -12.16
C ASP A 4 8.67 -6.00 -10.73
N LEU A 5 7.73 -5.92 -9.77
CA LEU A 5 7.98 -6.22 -8.37
C LEU A 5 6.91 -7.16 -7.78
N PRO A 6 7.03 -8.49 -7.96
CA PRO A 6 6.25 -9.47 -7.19
C PRO A 6 6.67 -9.54 -5.71
N LEU A 7 5.69 -9.56 -4.80
CA LEU A 7 5.86 -9.81 -3.36
C LEU A 7 4.92 -10.93 -2.91
N SER A 8 5.36 -11.83 -2.03
CA SER A 8 4.52 -12.94 -1.57
C SER A 8 5.03 -13.57 -0.26
N ASN A 9 4.09 -14.15 0.49
CA ASN A 9 4.37 -15.06 1.60
C ASN A 9 3.78 -16.48 1.39
N GLY A 10 3.36 -16.80 0.16
CA GLY A 10 2.73 -18.08 -0.19
C GLY A 10 1.21 -18.10 -0.04
N ASN A 11 0.61 -17.16 0.71
CA ASN A 11 -0.84 -17.02 0.85
C ASN A 11 -1.36 -15.74 0.21
N LEU A 12 -0.72 -14.60 0.52
CA LEU A 12 -0.93 -13.31 -0.12
C LEU A 12 0.18 -13.07 -1.13
N HIS A 13 -0.20 -12.74 -2.37
CA HIS A 13 0.75 -12.34 -3.41
C HIS A 13 0.28 -11.05 -4.07
N VAL A 14 1.20 -10.08 -4.21
CA VAL A 14 0.94 -8.76 -4.78
C VAL A 14 1.95 -8.48 -5.89
N ASN A 15 1.50 -7.92 -7.00
CA ASN A 15 2.35 -7.50 -8.11
C ASN A 15 2.23 -6.00 -8.37
N PHE A 16 3.36 -5.34 -8.61
CA PHE A 16 3.41 -3.96 -9.11
C PHE A 16 3.83 -3.91 -10.58
N ASP A 17 3.39 -2.87 -11.30
CA ASP A 17 3.91 -2.52 -12.63
C ASP A 17 5.07 -1.51 -12.56
N SER A 18 5.59 -1.12 -13.74
CA SER A 18 6.71 -0.21 -13.90
C SER A 18 6.44 1.21 -13.42
N PHE A 19 5.17 1.57 -13.17
CA PHE A 19 4.77 2.83 -12.57
C PHE A 19 4.68 2.73 -11.05
N GLY A 20 4.93 1.56 -10.45
CA GLY A 20 4.77 1.32 -9.01
C GLY A 20 3.31 1.19 -8.59
N GLN A 21 2.38 0.97 -9.53
CA GLN A 21 0.97 0.74 -9.24
C GLN A 21 0.75 -0.73 -8.91
N LEU A 22 -0.07 -1.00 -7.89
CA LEU A 22 -0.47 -2.37 -7.58
C LEU A 22 -1.41 -2.86 -8.68
N ARG A 23 -1.17 -4.07 -9.19
CA ARG A 23 -1.92 -4.63 -10.33
C ARG A 23 -2.63 -5.92 -10.03
N ASP A 24 -2.00 -6.81 -9.29
CA ASP A 24 -2.61 -8.08 -8.91
C ASP A 24 -2.55 -8.25 -7.40
N ILE A 25 -3.65 -8.72 -6.83
CA ILE A 25 -3.72 -9.26 -5.47
C ILE A 25 -4.26 -10.67 -5.59
N TYR A 26 -3.48 -11.66 -5.16
CA TYR A 26 -3.91 -13.04 -5.04
C TYR A 26 -4.00 -13.45 -3.58
N PHE A 27 -5.14 -14.00 -3.18
CA PHE A 27 -5.40 -14.47 -1.82
C PHE A 27 -6.60 -15.45 -1.81
N PRO A 28 -6.65 -16.49 -0.97
CA PRO A 28 -5.60 -16.98 -0.07
C PRO A 28 -4.59 -17.89 -0.76
N HIS A 29 -4.70 -18.08 -2.08
CA HIS A 29 -3.83 -18.96 -2.85
C HIS A 29 -3.22 -18.20 -4.03
N VAL A 30 -1.89 -18.22 -4.09
CA VAL A 30 -1.12 -17.56 -5.15
C VAL A 30 -1.52 -18.13 -6.51
N GLY A 31 -1.85 -17.24 -7.45
CA GLY A 31 -2.17 -17.61 -8.83
C GLY A 31 -3.60 -18.09 -9.09
N MET A 32 -4.43 -18.29 -8.07
CA MET A 32 -5.82 -18.74 -8.25
C MET A 32 -6.82 -17.59 -8.32
N GLU A 33 -7.02 -16.90 -7.19
CA GLU A 33 -8.05 -15.87 -7.06
C GLU A 33 -7.43 -14.48 -7.24
N ASN A 34 -7.57 -13.86 -8.41
CA ASN A 34 -7.12 -12.47 -8.62
C ASN A 34 -8.22 -11.48 -8.20
N HIS A 35 -7.95 -10.63 -7.21
CA HIS A 35 -8.89 -9.67 -6.63
C HIS A 35 -8.85 -8.28 -7.25
N THR A 36 -8.10 -8.07 -8.32
CA THR A 36 -8.05 -6.79 -9.07
C THR A 36 -8.19 -7.01 -10.58
N GLN A 37 -8.13 -8.27 -11.05
CA GLN A 37 -8.07 -8.66 -12.46
C GLN A 37 -7.06 -7.86 -13.29
N GLY A 38 -5.94 -7.48 -12.68
CA GLY A 38 -4.93 -6.68 -13.36
C GLY A 38 -5.28 -5.20 -13.49
N GLY A 39 -6.41 -4.71 -12.97
CA GLY A 39 -6.75 -3.28 -12.91
C GLY A 39 -5.75 -2.49 -12.04
N PRO A 40 -5.42 -1.23 -12.40
CA PRO A 40 -4.47 -0.44 -11.63
C PRO A 40 -5.08 0.08 -10.33
N CYS A 41 -4.53 -0.36 -9.20
CA CYS A 41 -4.65 0.33 -7.92
C CYS A 41 -3.61 1.46 -7.91
N ARG A 42 -4.08 2.69 -8.13
CA ARG A 42 -3.22 3.85 -8.39
C ARG A 42 -2.63 4.41 -7.10
N LEU A 43 -1.43 4.97 -7.23
CA LEU A 43 -0.78 5.75 -6.19
C LEU A 43 -0.59 7.17 -6.69
N GLY A 44 -0.98 8.17 -5.90
CA GLY A 44 -0.88 9.58 -6.24
C GLY A 44 -0.33 10.41 -5.09
N VAL A 45 0.24 11.56 -5.41
CA VAL A 45 0.83 12.49 -4.44
C VAL A 45 0.29 13.88 -4.69
N TRP A 46 -0.16 14.53 -3.62
CA TRP A 46 -0.48 15.95 -3.60
C TRP A 46 0.55 16.71 -2.78
N ALA A 47 1.06 17.80 -3.32
CA ALA A 47 1.92 18.74 -2.61
C ALA A 47 1.80 20.13 -3.23
N ALA A 48 1.82 21.16 -2.37
CA ALA A 48 1.82 22.58 -2.80
C ALA A 48 0.73 22.95 -3.84
N GLY A 49 -0.47 22.39 -3.71
CA GLY A 49 -1.59 22.70 -4.61
C GLY A 49 -1.60 21.90 -5.92
N ALA A 50 -0.70 20.93 -6.09
CA ALA A 50 -0.59 20.12 -7.29
C ALA A 50 -0.72 18.62 -6.98
N PHE A 51 -1.52 17.92 -7.78
CA PHE A 51 -1.67 16.47 -7.76
C PHE A 51 -0.86 15.80 -8.88
N ARG A 52 -0.18 14.69 -8.60
CA ARG A 52 0.43 13.82 -9.63
C ARG A 52 0.21 12.35 -9.31
N TRP A 53 -0.36 11.62 -10.26
CA TRP A 53 -0.31 10.15 -10.25
C TRP A 53 1.12 9.66 -10.44
N LEU A 54 1.48 8.53 -9.86
CA LEU A 54 2.78 7.89 -10.11
C LEU A 54 2.94 7.38 -11.54
N SER A 55 1.91 7.40 -12.39
CA SER A 55 2.02 7.17 -13.84
C SER A 55 2.36 8.43 -14.63
N ASP A 56 2.39 9.61 -13.99
CA ASP A 56 2.74 10.87 -14.64
C ASP A 56 4.21 10.83 -15.13
N PRO A 57 4.50 11.23 -16.39
CA PRO A 57 5.85 11.14 -16.95
C PRO A 57 6.89 12.03 -16.25
N GLY A 58 6.47 12.99 -15.43
CA GLY A 58 7.35 13.86 -14.64
C GLY A 58 8.05 13.14 -13.49
N TRP A 59 7.60 11.96 -13.08
CA TRP A 59 8.33 11.13 -12.11
C TRP A 59 9.53 10.45 -12.75
N ILE A 60 10.67 10.56 -12.09
CA ILE A 60 11.86 9.72 -12.30
C ILE A 60 11.74 8.56 -11.30
N ARG A 61 11.93 7.32 -11.79
CA ARG A 61 11.68 6.10 -11.01
C ARG A 61 12.86 5.14 -11.12
N ASP A 62 13.25 4.57 -9.98
CA ASP A 62 14.18 3.44 -9.90
C ASP A 62 13.54 2.37 -9.03
N LEU A 63 13.17 1.24 -9.63
CA LEU A 63 12.41 0.16 -8.98
C LEU A 63 13.35 -1.03 -8.76
N ARG A 64 13.66 -1.34 -7.50
CA ARG A 64 14.55 -2.44 -7.13
C ARG A 64 14.01 -3.22 -5.95
N TYR A 65 14.68 -4.34 -5.68
CA TYR A 65 14.64 -4.99 -4.38
C TYR A 65 15.84 -4.54 -3.54
N GLN A 66 15.68 -4.58 -2.22
CA GLN A 66 16.82 -4.57 -1.32
C GLN A 66 17.65 -5.85 -1.58
N PRO A 67 18.99 -5.76 -1.60
CA PRO A 67 19.86 -6.89 -1.91
C PRO A 67 19.52 -8.13 -1.09
N GLY A 68 19.36 -9.28 -1.74
CA GLY A 68 19.10 -10.56 -1.06
C GLY A 68 17.72 -10.70 -0.43
N THR A 69 16.73 -9.86 -0.78
CA THR A 69 15.40 -9.93 -0.17
C THR A 69 14.24 -9.75 -1.14
N LEU A 70 13.05 -10.25 -0.78
CA LEU A 70 11.77 -9.82 -1.38
C LEU A 70 11.17 -8.64 -0.61
N VAL A 71 11.99 -7.61 -0.39
CA VAL A 71 11.57 -6.29 0.12
C VAL A 71 11.95 -5.28 -0.94
N THR A 72 11.02 -4.41 -1.35
CA THR A 72 11.31 -3.42 -2.40
C THR A 72 12.15 -2.27 -1.86
N TRP A 73 12.86 -1.61 -2.77
CA TRP A 73 13.50 -0.33 -2.57
C TRP A 73 13.30 0.49 -3.83
N VAL A 74 12.33 1.39 -3.79
CA VAL A 74 11.90 2.18 -4.94
C VAL A 74 12.18 3.65 -4.67
N HIS A 75 12.91 4.30 -5.57
CA HIS A 75 13.11 5.75 -5.52
C HIS A 75 12.20 6.43 -6.53
N LEU A 76 11.50 7.45 -6.05
CA LEU A 76 10.67 8.34 -6.85
C LEU A 76 11.16 9.77 -6.67
N PHE A 77 11.34 10.50 -7.75
CA PHE A 77 11.67 11.93 -7.70
C PHE A 77 10.82 12.69 -8.72
N HIS A 78 10.21 13.79 -8.30
CA HIS A 78 9.43 14.66 -9.19
C HIS A 78 9.97 16.09 -9.12
N PRO A 79 10.67 16.58 -10.15
CA PRO A 79 11.30 17.90 -10.14
C PRO A 79 10.31 19.03 -9.84
N SER A 80 9.14 19.06 -10.50
CA SER A 80 8.17 20.16 -10.31
C SER A 80 7.40 20.11 -9.00
N LEU A 81 7.39 18.96 -8.29
CA LEU A 81 6.83 18.89 -6.94
C LEU A 81 7.90 19.19 -5.90
N GLU A 82 9.19 19.15 -6.30
CA GLU A 82 10.34 19.26 -5.41
C GLU A 82 10.25 18.22 -4.27
N LEU A 83 9.98 16.97 -4.65
CA LEU A 83 9.82 15.86 -3.72
C LEU A 83 10.60 14.64 -4.19
N GLY A 84 11.33 14.04 -3.25
CA GLY A 84 11.82 12.67 -3.34
C GLY A 84 11.01 11.76 -2.43
N ILE A 85 10.73 10.53 -2.85
CA ILE A 85 10.08 9.52 -2.02
C ILE A 85 10.82 8.21 -2.17
N GLU A 86 11.25 7.63 -1.05
CA GLU A 86 11.76 6.26 -0.98
C GLU A 86 10.65 5.35 -0.47
N LEU A 87 10.26 4.37 -1.29
CA LEU A 87 9.28 3.36 -0.92
C LEU A 87 9.99 2.07 -0.52
N THR A 88 9.52 1.47 0.56
CA THR A 88 9.89 0.12 0.99
C THR A 88 8.61 -0.67 1.21
N ASP A 89 8.38 -1.67 0.36
CA ASP A 89 7.19 -2.51 0.38
C ASP A 89 7.59 -3.95 0.70
N ALA A 90 6.80 -4.61 1.54
CA ALA A 90 6.93 -6.05 1.79
C ALA A 90 5.55 -6.67 2.02
N VAL A 91 5.33 -7.86 1.46
CA VAL A 91 4.32 -8.77 2.01
C VAL A 91 4.97 -9.49 3.17
N ASP A 92 4.37 -9.38 4.35
CA ASP A 92 4.93 -9.92 5.58
C ASP A 92 5.14 -11.44 5.50
N MET A 93 6.27 -11.92 6.03
CA MET A 93 6.67 -13.34 5.95
C MET A 93 5.62 -14.34 6.50
N ALA A 94 4.72 -13.93 7.40
CA ALA A 94 3.77 -14.83 8.05
C ALA A 94 2.32 -14.32 8.07
N ALA A 95 2.11 -13.01 8.22
CA ALA A 95 0.80 -12.38 8.19
C ALA A 95 0.42 -11.99 6.76
N ASN A 96 -0.85 -12.11 6.41
CA ASN A 96 -1.37 -11.73 5.10
C ASN A 96 -1.54 -10.21 5.00
N VAL A 97 -0.43 -9.48 5.04
CA VAL A 97 -0.40 -8.01 4.97
C VAL A 97 0.71 -7.53 4.05
N LEU A 98 0.36 -6.64 3.13
CA LEU A 98 1.30 -5.78 2.45
C LEU A 98 1.52 -4.54 3.32
N VAL A 99 2.76 -4.26 3.71
CA VAL A 99 3.16 -3.03 4.40
C VAL A 99 4.01 -2.19 3.45
N ARG A 100 3.71 -0.90 3.38
CA ARG A 100 4.38 0.08 2.54
C ARG A 100 4.86 1.23 3.40
N ARG A 101 6.14 1.57 3.33
CA ARG A 101 6.76 2.71 4.00
C ARG A 101 7.13 3.76 2.96
N PHE A 102 6.81 5.02 3.23
CA PHE A 102 7.11 6.19 2.41
C PHE A 102 8.02 7.11 3.22
N ALA A 103 9.31 7.14 2.89
CA ALA A 103 10.20 8.19 3.36
C ALA A 103 10.14 9.36 2.38
N ILE A 104 9.57 10.47 2.83
CA ILE A 104 9.27 11.65 2.03
C ILE A 104 10.36 12.69 2.29
N HIS A 105 11.09 13.04 1.23
CA HIS A 105 12.17 14.01 1.23
C HIS A 105 11.67 15.32 0.62
N GLU A 106 11.63 16.36 1.45
CA GLU A 106 11.25 17.72 1.10
C GLU A 106 12.41 18.48 0.47
N LEU A 107 12.30 18.84 -0.82
CA LEU A 107 13.40 19.44 -1.58
C LEU A 107 13.21 20.93 -1.89
N SER A 108 12.03 21.51 -1.60
CA SER A 108 11.75 22.94 -1.79
C SER A 108 12.40 23.82 -0.71
N GLY A 109 12.85 23.22 0.39
CA GLY A 109 13.46 23.93 1.52
C GLY A 109 12.46 24.49 2.54
N ALA A 110 11.15 24.26 2.37
CA ALA A 110 10.12 24.65 3.33
C ALA A 110 9.28 23.43 3.78
N PRO A 111 8.85 23.37 5.06
CA PRO A 111 7.86 22.38 5.50
C PRO A 111 6.57 22.48 4.69
N ARG A 112 6.03 21.35 4.23
CA ARG A 112 4.78 21.29 3.46
C ARG A 112 3.92 20.12 3.94
N GLU A 113 2.62 20.22 3.68
CA GLU A 113 1.76 19.03 3.75
C GLU A 113 1.91 18.25 2.44
N VAL A 114 2.24 16.96 2.57
CA VAL A 114 2.22 16.00 1.47
C VAL A 114 1.13 15.00 1.75
N ARG A 115 0.23 14.80 0.79
CA ARG A 115 -0.86 13.81 0.89
C ARG A 115 -0.59 12.68 -0.09
N ILE A 116 -0.60 11.46 0.40
CA ILE A 116 -0.43 10.23 -0.39
C ILE A 116 -1.79 9.60 -0.57
N PHE A 117 -2.20 9.40 -1.83
CA PHE A 117 -3.49 8.82 -2.20
C PHE A 117 -3.31 7.39 -2.71
N HIS A 118 -4.07 6.47 -2.13
CA HIS A 118 -4.11 5.07 -2.53
C HIS A 118 -5.49 4.71 -3.06
N HIS A 119 -5.57 4.49 -4.36
CA HIS A 119 -6.76 3.99 -5.03
C HIS A 119 -6.72 2.46 -5.08
N HIS A 120 -7.86 1.83 -4.79
CA HIS A 120 -8.03 0.37 -4.75
C HIS A 120 -9.16 -0.05 -5.68
N ASP A 121 -8.77 -0.67 -6.80
CA ASP A 121 -9.68 -1.19 -7.83
C ASP A 121 -10.02 -2.67 -7.58
N PHE A 122 -10.64 -2.98 -6.44
CA PHE A 122 -11.00 -4.36 -6.12
C PHE A 122 -12.06 -4.93 -7.08
N ARG A 123 -11.85 -6.17 -7.50
CA ARG A 123 -12.73 -7.02 -8.30
C ARG A 123 -12.75 -8.38 -7.63
N ILE A 124 -13.32 -8.45 -6.43
CA ILE A 124 -13.12 -9.57 -5.50
C ILE A 124 -13.70 -10.86 -6.10
N LEU A 125 -12.92 -11.95 -6.01
CA LEU A 125 -13.20 -13.24 -6.67
C LEU A 125 -13.22 -13.10 -8.20
N GLY A 126 -12.35 -12.24 -8.74
CA GLY A 126 -12.17 -12.07 -10.17
C GLY A 126 -13.42 -11.55 -10.88
N ASN A 127 -14.19 -10.64 -10.28
CA ASN A 127 -15.23 -9.87 -10.97
C ASN A 127 -15.64 -8.64 -10.14
N ALA A 128 -16.15 -7.61 -10.79
CA ALA A 128 -16.53 -6.35 -10.14
C ALA A 128 -17.94 -6.38 -9.50
N VAL A 129 -18.72 -7.45 -9.61
CA VAL A 129 -20.13 -7.42 -9.19
C VAL A 129 -20.29 -7.82 -7.72
N GLY A 130 -21.03 -7.03 -6.95
CA GLY A 130 -21.44 -7.41 -5.58
C GLY A 130 -20.33 -7.28 -4.53
N ASP A 131 -19.31 -6.47 -4.82
CA ASP A 131 -18.32 -6.06 -3.83
C ASP A 131 -18.93 -5.01 -2.90
N THR A 132 -18.44 -4.91 -1.66
CA THR A 132 -18.82 -3.84 -0.72
C THR A 132 -17.55 -3.14 -0.24
N ALA A 133 -17.53 -1.81 -0.29
CA ALA A 133 -16.49 -0.98 0.28
C ALA A 133 -17.10 -0.08 1.37
N TYR A 134 -16.51 -0.03 2.57
CA TYR A 134 -16.98 0.87 3.61
C TYR A 134 -15.85 1.40 4.50
N TYR A 135 -16.03 2.61 5.02
CA TYR A 135 -15.18 3.23 6.03
C TYR A 135 -15.62 2.82 7.44
N GLU A 136 -14.67 2.40 8.27
CA GLU A 136 -14.88 2.03 9.67
C GLU A 136 -14.28 3.11 10.59
N PRO A 137 -15.11 3.90 11.29
CA PRO A 137 -14.65 5.07 12.05
C PRO A 137 -13.73 4.77 13.24
N GLN A 138 -13.86 3.63 13.92
CA GLN A 138 -13.08 3.32 15.12
C GLN A 138 -11.61 3.07 14.79
N ARG A 139 -11.34 2.31 13.72
CA ARG A 139 -9.99 2.01 13.23
C ARG A 139 -9.48 3.03 12.21
N ARG A 140 -10.37 3.91 11.73
CA ARG A 140 -10.13 4.88 10.65
C ARG A 140 -9.52 4.18 9.44
N CYS A 141 -10.19 3.13 8.96
CA CYS A 141 -9.73 2.31 7.84
C CYS A 141 -10.87 2.05 6.85
N VAL A 142 -10.54 1.62 5.64
CA VAL A 142 -11.53 1.15 4.67
C VAL A 142 -11.47 -0.37 4.57
N PHE A 143 -12.63 -1.01 4.61
CA PHE A 143 -12.79 -2.42 4.28
C PHE A 143 -13.38 -2.59 2.89
N HIS A 144 -12.90 -3.61 2.19
CA HIS A 144 -13.54 -4.19 1.01
C HIS A 144 -13.85 -5.65 1.28
N TYR A 145 -15.05 -6.12 0.95
CA TYR A 145 -15.36 -7.53 1.11
C TYR A 145 -16.39 -8.07 0.13
N LYS A 146 -16.32 -9.39 -0.07
CA LYS A 146 -17.33 -10.22 -0.74
C LYS A 146 -17.21 -11.66 -0.28
N GLY A 147 -18.30 -12.19 0.27
CA GLY A 147 -18.30 -13.52 0.88
C GLY A 147 -17.19 -13.66 1.93
N ARG A 148 -16.30 -14.63 1.72
CA ARG A 148 -15.16 -14.96 2.59
C ARG A 148 -13.86 -14.26 2.18
N ARG A 149 -13.91 -13.10 1.55
CA ARG A 149 -12.71 -12.34 1.16
C ARG A 149 -12.85 -10.94 1.70
N TRP A 150 -11.95 -10.59 2.60
CA TRP A 150 -11.95 -9.33 3.33
C TRP A 150 -10.58 -8.67 3.17
N PHE A 151 -10.58 -7.42 2.73
CA PHE A 151 -9.38 -6.60 2.60
C PHE A 151 -9.57 -5.35 3.43
N LEU A 152 -8.57 -5.01 4.23
CA LEU A 152 -8.53 -3.81 5.04
C LEU A 152 -7.38 -2.94 4.56
N VAL A 153 -7.66 -1.68 4.28
CA VAL A 153 -6.68 -0.65 3.95
C VAL A 153 -6.63 0.37 5.07
N ASN A 154 -5.43 0.60 5.61
CA ASN A 154 -5.19 1.62 6.63
C ASN A 154 -3.78 2.21 6.45
N GLY A 155 -3.42 3.17 7.29
CA GLY A 155 -2.13 3.81 7.26
C GLY A 155 -1.77 4.47 8.57
N ALA A 156 -0.60 5.10 8.60
CA ALA A 156 -0.13 5.84 9.75
C ALA A 156 0.90 6.90 9.31
N VAL A 157 1.11 7.89 10.17
CA VAL A 157 2.22 8.83 10.07
C VAL A 157 2.95 8.91 11.41
N SER A 158 4.18 9.42 11.41
CA SER A 158 4.87 9.73 12.65
C SER A 158 4.03 10.66 13.53
N GLY A 159 3.87 10.33 14.81
CA GLY A 159 3.02 11.10 15.72
C GLY A 159 2.79 10.42 17.07
N GLU A 160 1.93 11.02 17.88
CA GLU A 160 1.57 10.47 19.19
C GLU A 160 0.70 9.22 19.04
N GLY A 161 1.28 8.06 19.32
CA GLY A 161 0.62 6.76 19.28
C GLY A 161 1.58 5.62 19.61
N SER A 162 1.14 4.37 19.40
CA SER A 162 1.99 3.21 19.68
C SER A 162 3.25 3.27 18.82
N ARG A 163 4.42 3.03 19.43
CA ARG A 163 5.72 3.04 18.72
C ARG A 163 6.01 4.33 17.92
N GLY A 164 5.44 5.47 18.33
CA GLY A 164 5.69 6.77 17.69
C GLY A 164 4.95 6.99 16.37
N VAL A 165 3.90 6.21 16.10
CA VAL A 165 3.04 6.39 14.92
C VAL A 165 1.57 6.61 15.31
N ALA A 166 0.92 7.54 14.61
CA ALA A 166 -0.51 7.80 14.69
C ALA A 166 -1.24 7.03 13.57
N ALA A 167 -1.88 5.92 13.91
CA ALA A 167 -2.56 5.05 12.95
C ALA A 167 -3.97 5.54 12.59
N GLY A 168 -4.31 5.51 11.31
CA GLY A 168 -5.59 5.92 10.72
C GLY A 168 -5.39 6.66 9.40
N ILE A 169 -6.31 6.44 8.45
CA ILE A 169 -6.39 7.27 7.24
C ILE A 169 -6.97 8.64 7.58
N HIS A 170 -6.60 9.66 6.81
CA HIS A 170 -7.04 11.04 7.02
C HIS A 170 -8.24 11.41 6.14
N GLN A 171 -8.34 10.82 4.96
CA GLN A 171 -9.49 10.97 4.06
C GLN A 171 -9.81 9.63 3.39
N TRP A 172 -11.05 9.50 2.94
CA TRP A 172 -11.52 8.34 2.17
C TRP A 172 -12.60 8.76 1.18
N ALA A 173 -12.78 7.95 0.15
CA ALA A 173 -13.96 7.91 -0.68
C ALA A 173 -14.22 6.46 -1.06
N THR A 174 -15.47 6.03 -0.96
CA THR A 174 -15.95 4.77 -1.56
C THR A 174 -16.95 5.12 -2.63
N GLY A 175 -16.99 4.40 -3.74
CA GLY A 175 -17.86 4.80 -4.85
C GLY A 175 -18.09 3.69 -5.85
N VAL A 176 -19.12 3.87 -6.66
CA VAL A 176 -19.39 3.01 -7.79
C VAL A 176 -18.47 3.42 -8.95
N LYS A 177 -17.90 2.44 -9.64
CA LYS A 177 -17.03 2.60 -10.80
C LYS A 177 -17.60 1.87 -12.02
N GLU A 178 -17.23 2.33 -13.20
CA GLU A 178 -17.51 1.68 -14.49
C GLU A 178 -19.01 1.39 -14.72
N PHE A 179 -19.89 2.15 -14.06
CA PHE A 179 -21.34 2.02 -14.16
C PHE A 179 -21.97 3.40 -14.41
N GLN A 180 -22.86 3.49 -15.40
CA GLN A 180 -23.56 4.72 -15.78
C GLN A 180 -22.64 5.95 -15.98
N GLY A 181 -21.43 5.74 -16.51
CA GLY A 181 -20.47 6.81 -16.78
C GLY A 181 -19.60 7.22 -15.59
N ALA A 182 -19.73 6.55 -14.43
CA ALA A 182 -18.83 6.77 -13.30
C ALA A 182 -17.41 6.26 -13.61
N GLU A 183 -16.41 7.13 -13.49
CA GLU A 183 -15.00 6.76 -13.71
C GLU A 183 -14.37 6.05 -12.51
N GLY A 184 -14.88 6.29 -11.30
CA GLY A 184 -14.37 5.74 -10.03
C GLY A 184 -13.81 6.80 -9.09
N THR A 185 -13.58 6.43 -7.83
CA THR A 185 -13.11 7.33 -6.75
C THR A 185 -11.69 7.84 -6.94
N TRP A 186 -10.92 7.35 -7.92
CA TRP A 186 -9.60 7.89 -8.22
C TRP A 186 -9.67 9.35 -8.69
N ARG A 187 -10.71 9.74 -9.45
CA ARG A 187 -10.92 11.12 -9.90
C ARG A 187 -11.04 12.12 -8.75
N ASP A 188 -11.66 11.69 -7.65
CA ASP A 188 -11.85 12.45 -6.42
C ASP A 188 -10.51 12.85 -5.76
N ALA A 189 -9.41 12.17 -6.09
CA ALA A 189 -8.09 12.52 -5.56
C ALA A 189 -7.45 13.76 -6.23
N GLU A 190 -7.88 14.11 -7.45
CA GLU A 190 -7.13 15.01 -8.33
C GLU A 190 -7.16 16.48 -7.89
N ASP A 191 -8.09 16.86 -7.00
CA ASP A 191 -8.14 18.17 -6.34
C ASP A 191 -7.58 18.15 -4.90
N GLY A 192 -7.11 16.99 -4.45
CA GLY A 192 -6.54 16.76 -3.13
C GLY A 192 -7.56 16.54 -2.00
N ILE A 193 -8.87 16.46 -2.29
CA ILE A 193 -9.94 16.32 -1.29
C ILE A 193 -10.88 15.19 -1.68
N LEU A 194 -10.97 14.15 -0.84
CA LEU A 194 -11.92 13.06 -1.04
C LEU A 194 -13.30 13.41 -0.45
N SER A 195 -14.34 13.02 -1.17
CA SER A 195 -15.77 13.25 -0.88
C SER A 195 -16.27 12.65 0.44
N GLY A 196 -15.57 11.69 1.03
CA GLY A 196 -15.95 11.11 2.32
C GLY A 196 -17.11 10.11 2.27
N ASN A 197 -17.55 9.66 1.09
CA ASN A 197 -18.67 8.71 1.00
C ASN A 197 -18.34 7.41 1.77
N PRO A 198 -19.11 7.06 2.81
CA PRO A 198 -18.68 6.06 3.80
C PRO A 198 -18.94 4.62 3.37
N ILE A 199 -19.82 4.36 2.40
CA ILE A 199 -20.11 3.01 1.92
C ILE A 199 -20.58 3.03 0.46
N ALA A 200 -20.18 2.00 -0.29
CA ALA A 200 -20.68 1.70 -1.62
C ALA A 200 -20.79 0.19 -1.82
N GLN A 201 -21.69 -0.24 -2.71
CA GLN A 201 -21.90 -1.65 -3.06
C GLN A 201 -22.05 -1.83 -4.57
N GLY A 202 -21.70 -3.02 -5.07
CA GLY A 202 -21.77 -3.37 -6.49
C GLY A 202 -20.38 -3.35 -7.13
N SER A 203 -20.26 -2.66 -8.27
CA SER A 203 -18.96 -2.38 -8.91
C SER A 203 -18.34 -1.18 -8.23
N VAL A 204 -17.47 -1.42 -7.25
CA VAL A 204 -16.96 -0.37 -6.37
C VAL A 204 -15.45 -0.27 -6.36
N ASP A 205 -14.95 0.93 -6.10
CA ASP A 205 -13.57 1.20 -5.70
C ASP A 205 -13.54 2.07 -4.44
N SER A 206 -12.32 2.28 -3.93
CA SER A 206 -12.08 3.31 -2.92
C SER A 206 -10.77 4.01 -3.14
N THR A 207 -10.72 5.28 -2.74
CA THR A 207 -9.47 6.02 -2.54
C THR A 207 -9.33 6.37 -1.07
N VAL A 208 -8.13 6.26 -0.51
CA VAL A 208 -7.80 6.75 0.83
C VAL A 208 -6.61 7.70 0.77
N ALA A 209 -6.54 8.65 1.69
CA ALA A 209 -5.43 9.59 1.78
C ALA A 209 -4.74 9.56 3.15
N ILE A 210 -3.41 9.68 3.13
CA ILE A 210 -2.57 9.82 4.32
C ILE A 210 -1.81 11.13 4.21
N HIS A 211 -1.88 11.96 5.24
CA HIS A 211 -1.30 13.30 5.25
C HIS A 211 -0.06 13.29 6.14
N ALA A 212 1.09 13.61 5.55
CA ALA A 212 2.34 13.77 6.28
C ALA A 212 2.77 15.24 6.22
N ALA A 213 3.15 15.79 7.36
CA ALA A 213 3.85 17.05 7.43
C ALA A 213 5.35 16.79 7.18
N THR A 214 5.92 17.43 6.18
CA THR A 214 7.33 17.27 5.84
C THR A 214 8.22 18.25 6.61
N ARG A 215 9.51 17.90 6.73
CA ARG A 215 10.55 18.78 7.27
C ARG A 215 11.72 18.84 6.29
N PRO A 216 12.28 20.02 6.00
CA PRO A 216 13.51 20.13 5.25
C PRO A 216 14.66 19.41 5.97
N GLY A 217 15.51 18.71 5.22
CA GLY A 217 16.74 18.08 5.74
C GLY A 217 16.55 16.73 6.44
N GLU A 218 15.32 16.33 6.79
CA GLU A 218 15.02 15.02 7.40
C GLU A 218 13.84 14.35 6.67
N ALA A 219 13.96 13.04 6.41
CA ALA A 219 12.88 12.30 5.78
C ALA A 219 11.68 12.17 6.75
N SER A 220 10.50 12.57 6.28
CA SER A 220 9.25 12.38 7.03
C SER A 220 8.62 11.05 6.61
N VAL A 221 8.17 10.25 7.58
CA VAL A 221 7.71 8.88 7.31
C VAL A 221 6.20 8.76 7.38
N ALA A 222 5.63 8.14 6.36
CA ALA A 222 4.25 7.66 6.33
C ALA A 222 4.23 6.15 6.02
N TYR A 223 3.14 5.49 6.38
CA TYR A 223 2.92 4.07 6.14
C TYR A 223 1.54 3.83 5.59
N SER A 224 1.40 2.87 4.69
CA SER A 224 0.11 2.24 4.38
C SER A 224 0.21 0.73 4.47
N TRP A 225 -0.90 0.07 4.77
CA TRP A 225 -0.96 -1.38 4.73
C TRP A 225 -2.30 -1.89 4.21
N LEU A 226 -2.23 -3.05 3.56
CA LEU A 226 -3.37 -3.80 3.05
C LEU A 226 -3.34 -5.19 3.68
N ALA A 227 -4.27 -5.45 4.59
CA ALA A 227 -4.45 -6.75 5.22
C ALA A 227 -5.51 -7.56 4.50
N ALA A 228 -5.28 -8.86 4.30
CA ALA A 228 -6.22 -9.80 3.69
C ALA A 228 -6.62 -10.89 4.69
N GLY A 229 -7.91 -11.17 4.78
CA GLY A 229 -8.50 -12.18 5.67
C GLY A 229 -9.65 -12.92 4.99
N THR A 230 -9.98 -14.10 5.50
CA THR A 230 -11.13 -14.89 5.06
C THR A 230 -12.43 -14.49 5.75
N ASP A 231 -12.34 -13.67 6.78
CA ASP A 231 -13.45 -12.98 7.43
C ASP A 231 -12.98 -11.61 7.97
N PHE A 232 -13.93 -10.87 8.56
CA PHE A 232 -13.69 -9.58 9.19
C PHE A 232 -12.63 -9.65 10.30
N GLU A 233 -12.70 -10.68 11.15
CA GLU A 233 -11.90 -10.75 12.36
C GLU A 233 -10.44 -11.04 12.04
N GLU A 234 -10.16 -11.89 11.05
CA GLU A 234 -8.80 -12.12 10.54
C GLU A 234 -8.15 -10.83 10.03
N ALA A 235 -8.85 -10.09 9.15
CA ALA A 235 -8.34 -8.81 8.63
C ALA A 235 -8.17 -7.76 9.74
N ALA A 236 -9.13 -7.67 10.66
CA ALA A 236 -9.07 -6.75 11.79
C ALA A 236 -7.94 -7.11 12.78
N ALA A 237 -7.69 -8.40 13.02
CA ALA A 237 -6.62 -8.87 13.90
C ALA A 237 -5.23 -8.53 13.34
N ILE A 238 -5.04 -8.70 12.03
CA ILE A 238 -3.81 -8.29 11.35
C ILE A 238 -3.59 -6.78 11.52
N ASN A 239 -4.62 -5.95 11.28
CA ASN A 239 -4.53 -4.51 11.49
C ASN A 239 -4.18 -4.15 12.95
N ARG A 240 -4.81 -4.79 13.93
CA ARG A 240 -4.47 -4.57 15.36
C ARG A 240 -3.01 -4.94 15.65
N ALA A 241 -2.49 -6.00 15.02
CA ALA A 241 -1.09 -6.39 15.16
C ALA A 241 -0.13 -5.34 14.56
N VAL A 242 -0.44 -4.82 13.36
CA VAL A 242 0.34 -3.75 12.71
C VAL A 242 0.34 -2.47 13.55
N VAL A 243 -0.82 -2.05 14.05
CA VAL A 243 -0.95 -0.84 14.89
C VAL A 243 -0.23 -0.99 16.23
N SER A 244 -0.31 -2.17 16.86
CA SER A 244 0.32 -2.39 18.18
C SER A 244 1.84 -2.55 18.11
N ARG A 245 2.35 -3.34 17.16
CA ARG A 245 3.79 -3.63 17.01
C ARG A 245 4.53 -2.55 16.21
N GLY A 246 3.83 -1.83 15.34
CA GLY A 246 4.38 -0.84 14.41
C GLY A 246 4.66 -1.43 13.03
N PRO A 247 4.42 -0.69 11.93
CA PRO A 247 4.70 -1.16 10.56
C PRO A 247 6.17 -1.55 10.32
N GLU A 248 7.11 -0.85 10.96
CA GLU A 248 8.56 -1.13 10.83
C GLU A 248 8.96 -2.52 11.33
N ASP A 249 8.27 -3.04 12.35
CA ASP A 249 8.54 -4.39 12.85
C ASP A 249 8.21 -5.46 11.79
N PHE A 250 7.14 -5.25 11.01
CA PHE A 250 6.75 -6.14 9.91
C PHE A 250 7.74 -6.07 8.74
N LEU A 251 8.20 -4.87 8.40
CA LEU A 251 9.22 -4.68 7.37
C LEU A 251 10.56 -5.30 7.79
N GLY A 252 11.02 -5.01 9.02
CA GLY A 252 12.29 -5.47 9.56
C GLY A 252 12.35 -6.99 9.71
N ARG A 253 11.31 -7.62 10.26
CA ARG A 253 11.29 -9.09 10.41
C ARG A 253 11.21 -9.81 9.06
N THR A 254 10.53 -9.22 8.07
CA THR A 254 10.45 -9.78 6.73
C THR A 254 11.78 -9.68 6.00
N ARG A 255 12.49 -8.55 6.15
CA ARG A 255 13.87 -8.40 5.66
C ARG A 255 14.78 -9.46 6.26
N ALA A 256 14.80 -9.57 7.59
CA ALA A 256 15.64 -10.53 8.31
C ALA A 256 15.36 -11.99 7.90
N TYR A 257 14.08 -12.32 7.68
CA TYR A 257 13.70 -13.64 7.17
C TYR A 257 14.34 -13.94 5.81
N TRP A 258 14.29 -13.00 4.87
CA TRP A 258 14.86 -13.22 3.54
C TRP A 258 16.39 -13.23 3.56
N GLU A 259 17.02 -12.35 4.33
CA GLU A 259 18.47 -12.36 4.52
C GLU A 259 18.93 -13.73 5.03
N LEU A 260 18.25 -14.29 6.05
CA LEU A 260 18.53 -15.63 6.56
C LEU A 260 18.23 -16.75 5.55
N TRP A 261 17.20 -16.60 4.72
CA TRP A 261 16.83 -17.62 3.73
C TRP A 261 17.79 -17.66 2.54
N VAL A 262 18.31 -16.49 2.12
CA VAL A 262 19.29 -16.35 1.04
C VAL A 262 20.70 -16.67 1.52
N ASP A 263 21.02 -16.36 2.78
CA ASP A 263 22.27 -16.77 3.42
C ASP A 263 22.30 -18.28 3.62
N LYS A 264 22.58 -18.97 2.52
CA LYS A 264 22.97 -20.36 2.48
C LYS A 264 24.49 -20.41 2.44
N SER A 265 25.16 -19.77 3.42
CA SER A 265 26.56 -20.03 3.69
C SER A 265 26.79 -21.52 3.45
N GLU A 266 27.61 -21.86 2.44
CA GLU A 266 27.95 -23.26 2.17
C GLU A 266 28.31 -23.84 3.51
N TRP A 267 27.64 -24.94 3.89
CA TRP A 267 28.11 -25.68 5.03
C TRP A 267 29.52 -26.11 4.66
N ASP A 268 30.52 -25.39 5.15
CA ASP A 268 31.88 -25.87 5.18
C ASP A 268 31.82 -27.04 6.17
N PHE A 269 31.53 -28.21 5.62
CA PHE A 269 31.62 -29.44 6.35
C PHE A 269 33.05 -29.60 6.89
N GLY A 270 34.05 -28.88 6.38
CA GLY A 270 35.45 -29.17 6.68
C GLY A 270 35.74 -30.65 6.43
N ASP A 271 36.78 -31.16 7.06
CA ASP A 271 37.08 -32.59 7.07
C ASP A 271 36.22 -33.34 8.10
N VAL A 272 34.88 -33.26 8.04
CA VAL A 272 34.08 -34.28 8.77
C VAL A 272 34.45 -35.64 8.17
N PRO A 273 34.93 -36.62 8.97
CA PRO A 273 35.34 -37.92 8.46
C PRO A 273 34.21 -38.68 7.77
#